data_AF-A0A821EP43-F1
#
_entry.id   AF-A0A821EP43-F1
#
_cell.length_a   1.000
_cell.length_b   1.000
_cell.length_c   1.000
_cell.angle_alpha   90.00
_cell.angle_beta   90.00
_cell.angle_gamma   90.00
#
_symmetry.space_group_name_H-M   'P 1'
#
loop_
_entity.id
_entity.type
_entity.pdbx_description
1 polymer ?
#
loop_
_entity_poly.entity_id
_entity_poly.type
_entity_poly.pdbx_seq_one_letter_code
_entity_poly.pdbx_strand_id
1 'polypeptide(L)'
;MRKKASETKWSFFKNNAEQFDRIYDDLVKVRDTMAKKLGYKNYIELAYTNLKRTDYNAEDVAAYRKQILETIVPVAQKLREKQQKRLGLDKLYYYDEAINFATGNATPKGTLQEILDNTLKMYEELSPETGEFFQLMYASELMDLENKKGKAVGGYSQVCAFQFWKKVNAGSKKEHTAAMKDYIKLCKAGGSQSFLDLLEFANLESPFKKDTVKNAIKPIIAYLDSVDDAAL
;
A
#
# COMPACT_ATOMS: atom_id res chain seq x y z
N MET A 1 23.34 1.51 19.30
CA MET A 1 22.17 2.20 18.72
C MET A 1 21.26 1.26 17.91
N ARG A 2 21.74 0.59 16.85
CA ARG A 2 20.93 -0.30 15.99
C ARG A 2 20.19 -1.40 16.76
N LYS A 3 20.94 -2.21 17.53
CA LYS A 3 20.40 -3.27 18.38
C LYS A 3 19.26 -2.78 19.29
N LYS A 4 19.51 -1.71 20.06
CA LYS A 4 18.50 -1.10 20.94
C LYS A 4 17.23 -0.68 20.18
N ALA A 5 17.37 -0.01 19.04
CA ALA A 5 16.21 0.41 18.23
C ALA A 5 15.39 -0.79 17.73
N SER A 6 16.06 -1.84 17.24
CA SER A 6 15.40 -3.07 16.81
C SER A 6 14.75 -3.80 17.98
N GLU A 7 15.39 -3.89 19.14
CA GLU A 7 14.83 -4.48 20.36
C GLU A 7 13.59 -3.72 20.84
N THR A 8 13.61 -2.38 20.81
CA THR A 8 12.43 -1.57 21.14
C THR A 8 11.29 -1.85 20.17
N LYS A 9 11.55 -1.89 18.85
CA LYS A 9 10.53 -2.26 17.85
C LYS A 9 9.92 -3.64 18.16
N TRP A 10 10.75 -4.65 18.38
CA TRP A 10 10.27 -6.01 18.62
C TRP A 10 9.62 -6.20 19.99
N SER A 11 10.00 -5.41 21.00
CA SER A 11 9.34 -5.45 22.31
C SER A 11 7.86 -5.06 22.23
N PHE A 12 7.49 -4.17 21.32
CA PHE A 12 6.08 -3.85 21.09
C PHE A 12 5.31 -5.09 20.64
N PHE A 13 5.81 -5.81 19.64
CA PHE A 13 5.17 -7.05 19.18
C PHE A 13 5.15 -8.13 20.26
N LYS A 14 6.27 -8.32 20.97
CA LYS A 14 6.36 -9.28 22.07
C LYS A 14 5.35 -8.99 23.18
N ASN A 15 5.21 -7.73 23.59
CA ASN A 15 4.30 -7.33 24.68
C ASN A 15 2.82 -7.46 24.27
N ASN A 16 2.52 -7.51 22.97
CA ASN A 16 1.18 -7.69 22.43
C ASN A 16 0.99 -9.06 21.76
N ALA A 17 1.92 -10.01 21.98
CA ALA A 17 1.96 -11.28 21.26
C ALA A 17 0.67 -12.08 21.42
N GLU A 18 0.13 -12.19 22.64
CA GLU A 18 -1.13 -12.90 22.90
C GLU A 18 -2.30 -12.32 22.10
N GLN A 19 -2.35 -10.99 21.95
CA GLN A 19 -3.40 -10.35 21.16
C GLN A 19 -3.23 -10.62 19.67
N PHE A 20 -1.99 -10.55 19.16
CA PHE A 20 -1.69 -10.88 17.76
C PHE A 20 -2.01 -12.34 17.45
N ASP A 21 -1.60 -13.25 18.34
CA ASP A 21 -1.83 -14.69 18.21
C ASP A 21 -3.33 -15.00 18.21
N ARG A 22 -4.09 -14.42 19.15
CA ARG A 22 -5.55 -14.57 19.19
C ARG A 22 -6.22 -14.08 17.90
N ILE A 23 -5.86 -12.88 17.44
CA ILE A 23 -6.45 -12.32 16.20
C ILE A 23 -6.14 -13.22 15.00
N TYR A 24 -4.90 -13.71 14.90
CA TYR A 24 -4.51 -14.57 13.79
C TYR A 24 -5.18 -15.95 13.86
N ASP A 25 -5.30 -16.54 15.05
CA ASP A 25 -6.01 -17.80 15.29
C ASP A 25 -7.50 -17.69 14.94
N ASP A 26 -8.17 -16.63 15.40
CA ASP A 26 -9.57 -16.34 15.06
C ASP A 26 -9.76 -16.18 13.53
N LEU A 27 -8.83 -15.50 12.86
CA LEU A 27 -8.82 -15.35 11.40
C LEU A 27 -8.65 -16.70 10.68
N VAL A 28 -7.80 -17.59 11.18
CA VAL A 28 -7.62 -18.93 10.61
C VAL A 28 -8.89 -19.77 10.77
N LYS A 29 -9.47 -19.77 11.97
CA LYS A 29 -10.70 -20.52 12.28
C LYS A 29 -11.89 -20.07 11.44
N VAL A 30 -12.12 -18.76 11.31
CA VAL A 30 -13.24 -18.25 10.51
C VAL A 30 -13.05 -18.56 9.02
N ARG A 31 -11.82 -18.43 8.51
CA ARG A 31 -11.48 -18.74 7.12
C ARG A 31 -11.69 -20.22 6.79
N ASP A 32 -11.23 -21.11 7.66
CA ASP A 32 -11.47 -22.55 7.51
C ASP A 32 -12.97 -22.89 7.56
N THR A 33 -13.72 -22.28 8.49
CA THR A 33 -15.18 -22.43 8.60
C THR A 33 -15.89 -21.97 7.32
N MET A 34 -15.51 -20.81 6.77
CA MET A 34 -16.06 -20.30 5.52
C MET A 34 -15.83 -21.26 4.36
N ALA A 35 -14.61 -21.80 4.25
CA ALA A 35 -14.23 -22.72 3.19
C ALA A 35 -15.06 -24.01 3.24
N LYS A 36 -15.14 -24.64 4.42
CA LYS A 36 -15.91 -25.86 4.64
C LYS A 36 -17.40 -25.66 4.35
N LYS A 37 -17.99 -24.53 4.77
CA LYS A 37 -19.40 -24.21 4.49
C LYS A 37 -19.69 -24.04 2.99
N LEU A 38 -18.70 -23.62 2.21
CA LEU A 38 -18.80 -23.49 0.76
C LEU A 38 -18.39 -24.77 0.00
N GLY A 39 -18.13 -25.87 0.71
CA GLY A 39 -17.80 -27.17 0.10
C GLY A 39 -16.32 -27.40 -0.19
N TYR A 40 -15.43 -26.47 0.19
CA TYR A 40 -13.98 -26.64 0.03
C TYR A 40 -13.38 -27.46 1.17
N LYS A 41 -12.27 -28.17 0.89
CA LYS A 41 -11.54 -28.95 1.91
C LYS A 41 -10.97 -28.07 3.03
N ASN A 42 -10.44 -26.91 2.67
CA ASN A 42 -9.87 -25.89 3.56
C ASN A 42 -9.81 -24.55 2.81
N TYR A 43 -9.29 -23.51 3.48
CA TYR A 43 -9.27 -22.16 2.93
C TYR A 43 -8.35 -21.92 1.72
N ILE A 44 -7.43 -22.84 1.39
CA ILE A 44 -6.46 -22.62 0.31
C ILE A 44 -7.18 -22.41 -1.02
N GLU A 45 -8.07 -23.32 -1.39
CA GLU A 45 -8.78 -23.26 -2.67
C GLU A 45 -9.70 -22.03 -2.73
N LEU A 46 -10.49 -21.79 -1.67
CA LEU A 46 -11.33 -20.59 -1.56
C LEU A 46 -10.51 -19.29 -1.68
N ALA A 47 -9.28 -19.25 -1.17
CA ALA A 47 -8.41 -18.09 -1.31
C ALA A 47 -7.97 -17.86 -2.77
N TYR A 48 -7.68 -18.94 -3.53
CA TYR A 48 -7.35 -18.82 -4.95
C TYR A 48 -8.53 -18.31 -5.77
N THR A 49 -9.75 -18.82 -5.48
CA THR A 49 -10.99 -18.33 -6.10
C THR A 49 -11.23 -16.85 -5.79
N ASN A 50 -11.09 -16.44 -4.53
CA ASN A 50 -11.28 -15.04 -4.12
C ASN A 50 -10.28 -14.08 -4.76
N LEU A 51 -9.05 -14.56 -5.00
CA LEU A 51 -8.01 -13.81 -5.71
C LEU A 51 -8.11 -13.94 -7.24
N LYS A 52 -9.14 -14.62 -7.74
CA LYS A 52 -9.41 -14.83 -9.18
C LYS A 52 -8.23 -15.46 -9.93
N ARG A 53 -7.50 -16.35 -9.27
CA ARG A 53 -6.40 -17.11 -9.88
C ARG A 53 -7.00 -18.21 -10.75
N THR A 54 -6.88 -18.07 -12.06
CA THR A 54 -7.52 -18.96 -13.04
C THR A 54 -6.51 -19.69 -13.92
N ASP A 55 -5.26 -19.26 -13.90
CA ASP A 55 -4.16 -19.66 -14.79
C ASP A 55 -3.01 -20.36 -14.05
N TYR A 56 -3.07 -20.47 -12.71
CA TYR A 56 -2.13 -21.25 -11.89
C TYR A 56 -2.77 -21.72 -10.57
N ASN A 57 -2.19 -22.76 -9.96
CA ASN A 57 -2.69 -23.39 -8.73
C ASN A 57 -1.63 -23.45 -7.61
N ALA A 58 -1.94 -24.18 -6.52
CA ALA A 58 -1.07 -24.28 -5.36
C ALA A 58 0.20 -25.11 -5.62
N GLU A 59 0.11 -26.11 -6.49
CA GLU A 59 1.20 -26.97 -6.94
C GLU A 59 2.22 -26.17 -7.76
N ASP A 60 1.75 -25.30 -8.67
CA ASP A 60 2.60 -24.40 -9.46
C ASP A 60 3.40 -23.46 -8.53
N VAL A 61 2.71 -22.84 -7.55
CA VAL A 61 3.38 -21.97 -6.57
C VAL A 61 4.34 -22.78 -5.70
N ALA A 62 4.05 -24.05 -5.38
CA ALA A 62 4.97 -24.89 -4.64
C ALA A 62 6.25 -25.21 -5.45
N ALA A 63 6.11 -25.55 -6.72
CA ALA A 63 7.23 -25.76 -7.63
C ALA A 63 8.07 -24.48 -7.79
N TYR A 64 7.42 -23.32 -7.94
CA TYR A 64 8.10 -22.03 -7.99
C TYR A 64 8.88 -21.71 -6.71
N ARG A 65 8.29 -21.94 -5.52
CA ARG A 65 9.00 -21.76 -4.24
C ARG A 65 10.20 -22.68 -4.09
N LYS A 66 10.12 -23.90 -4.63
CA LYS A 66 11.27 -24.83 -4.68
C LYS A 66 12.40 -24.28 -5.55
N GLN A 67 12.08 -23.74 -6.73
CA GLN A 67 13.09 -23.09 -7.58
C GLN A 67 13.75 -21.89 -6.86
N ILE A 68 12.99 -21.05 -6.16
CA ILE A 68 13.54 -19.96 -5.35
C ILE A 68 14.51 -20.50 -4.29
N LEU A 69 14.13 -21.56 -3.57
CA LEU A 69 14.97 -22.18 -2.55
C LEU A 69 16.30 -22.69 -3.13
N GLU A 70 16.26 -23.32 -4.30
CA GLU A 70 17.42 -23.95 -4.92
C GLU A 70 18.34 -22.93 -5.63
N THR A 71 17.77 -21.84 -6.17
CA THR A 71 18.51 -20.90 -7.04
C THR A 71 18.76 -19.54 -6.42
N ILE A 72 17.74 -18.92 -5.79
CA ILE A 72 17.82 -17.55 -5.28
C ILE A 72 18.38 -17.50 -3.87
N VAL A 73 18.05 -18.46 -3.00
CA VAL A 73 18.56 -18.48 -1.61
C VAL A 73 20.10 -18.52 -1.56
N PRO A 74 20.83 -19.33 -2.36
CA PRO A 74 22.30 -19.28 -2.39
C PRO A 74 22.86 -17.92 -2.82
N VAL A 75 22.17 -17.22 -3.73
CA VAL A 75 22.55 -15.86 -4.16
C VAL A 75 22.34 -14.87 -3.02
N ALA A 76 21.18 -14.93 -2.34
CA ALA A 76 20.87 -14.09 -1.18
C ALA A 76 21.89 -14.29 -0.04
N GLN A 77 22.29 -15.54 0.23
CA GLN A 77 23.34 -15.86 1.21
C GLN A 77 24.68 -15.20 0.83
N LYS A 78 25.13 -15.33 -0.43
CA LYS A 78 26.34 -14.64 -0.91
C LYS A 78 26.25 -13.12 -0.77
N LEU A 79 25.07 -12.53 -1.01
CA LEU A 79 24.86 -11.09 -0.82
C LEU A 79 24.98 -10.68 0.66
N ARG A 80 24.46 -11.50 1.59
CA ARG A 80 24.59 -11.28 3.03
C ARG A 80 26.04 -11.43 3.51
N GLU A 81 26.79 -12.41 2.99
CA GLU A 81 28.22 -12.55 3.28
C GLU A 81 29.02 -11.34 2.77
N LYS A 82 28.72 -10.86 1.55
CA LYS A 82 29.34 -9.64 1.01
C LYS A 82 29.00 -8.42 1.85
N GLN A 83 27.76 -8.29 2.32
CA GLN A 83 27.34 -7.23 3.24
C GLN A 83 28.11 -7.33 4.55
N GLN A 84 28.18 -8.50 5.18
CA GLN A 84 28.94 -8.73 6.40
C GLN A 84 30.40 -8.28 6.27
N LYS A 85 31.08 -8.73 5.20
CA LYS A 85 32.47 -8.34 4.89
C LYS A 85 32.62 -6.84 4.69
N ARG A 86 31.71 -6.22 3.93
CA ARG A 86 31.70 -4.78 3.66
C ARG A 86 31.48 -3.94 4.93
N LEU A 87 30.77 -4.47 5.91
CA LEU A 87 30.55 -3.83 7.21
C LEU A 87 31.65 -4.14 8.23
N GLY A 88 32.59 -5.04 7.92
CA GLY A 88 33.65 -5.45 8.84
C GLY A 88 33.14 -6.20 10.08
N LEU A 89 32.05 -6.96 9.95
CA LEU A 89 31.42 -7.68 11.07
C LEU A 89 31.86 -9.14 11.12
N ASP A 90 32.10 -9.65 12.33
CA ASP A 90 32.33 -11.09 12.57
C ASP A 90 31.06 -11.92 12.28
N LYS A 91 29.90 -11.37 12.62
CA LYS A 91 28.59 -11.97 12.34
C LYS A 91 27.57 -10.89 12.01
N LEU A 92 26.76 -11.14 10.98
CA LEU A 92 25.64 -10.28 10.60
C LEU A 92 24.39 -10.69 11.40
N TYR A 93 23.92 -9.83 12.30
CA TYR A 93 22.69 -10.07 13.07
C TYR A 93 21.48 -9.37 12.42
N TYR A 94 20.27 -9.71 12.86
CA TYR A 94 19.01 -9.14 12.35
C TYR A 94 18.96 -7.60 12.39
N TYR A 95 19.62 -6.98 13.37
CA TYR A 95 19.68 -5.52 13.52
C TYR A 95 20.75 -4.85 12.62
N ASP A 96 21.54 -5.64 11.89
CA ASP A 96 22.51 -5.16 10.90
C ASP A 96 22.00 -5.29 9.45
N GLU A 97 20.96 -6.10 9.21
CA GLU A 97 20.47 -6.41 7.86
C GLU A 97 20.04 -5.19 7.04
N ALA A 98 19.52 -4.15 7.71
CA ALA A 98 19.09 -2.92 7.07
C ALA A 98 20.25 -1.96 6.72
N ILE A 99 21.48 -2.25 7.18
CA ILE A 99 22.65 -1.40 6.94
C ILE A 99 23.47 -1.98 5.80
N ASN A 100 23.59 -1.23 4.71
CA ASN A 100 24.27 -1.71 3.51
C ASN A 100 25.74 -1.29 3.47
N PHE A 101 26.12 -0.15 4.05
CA PHE A 101 27.47 0.41 3.96
C PHE A 101 27.99 0.91 5.30
N ALA A 102 29.30 0.74 5.55
CA ALA A 102 29.95 1.16 6.79
C ALA A 102 29.92 2.69 6.99
N THR A 103 29.93 3.44 5.89
CA THR A 103 29.84 4.92 5.87
C THR A 103 28.42 5.45 6.05
N GLY A 104 27.44 4.56 6.24
CA GLY A 104 26.02 4.91 6.30
C GLY A 104 25.28 4.63 4.99
N ASN A 105 23.98 4.37 5.09
CA ASN A 105 23.13 4.19 3.92
C ASN A 105 22.88 5.51 3.20
N ALA A 106 22.58 5.43 1.91
CA ALA A 106 22.06 6.57 1.18
C ALA A 106 20.76 7.07 1.85
N THR A 107 20.71 8.38 2.10
CA THR A 107 19.51 9.06 2.57
C THR A 107 19.06 10.04 1.50
N PRO A 108 17.75 10.25 1.32
CA PRO A 108 17.24 11.38 0.56
C PRO A 108 17.90 12.68 1.03
N LYS A 109 18.17 13.59 0.10
CA LYS A 109 18.74 14.90 0.36
C LYS A 109 17.63 15.94 0.18
N GLY A 110 17.59 16.91 1.08
CA GLY A 110 16.59 17.97 1.09
C GLY A 110 15.40 17.72 2.01
N THR A 111 14.58 18.74 2.10
CA THR A 111 13.28 18.79 2.77
C THR A 111 12.22 18.01 1.99
N LEU A 112 11.07 17.75 2.61
CA LEU A 112 9.93 17.12 1.91
C LEU A 112 9.52 17.91 0.67
N GLN A 113 9.54 19.24 0.75
CA GLN A 113 9.20 20.12 -0.36
C GLN A 113 10.20 19.97 -1.51
N GLU A 114 11.51 20.01 -1.22
CA GLU A 114 12.55 19.79 -2.25
C GLU A 114 12.45 18.38 -2.88
N ILE A 115 12.06 17.36 -2.10
CA ILE A 115 11.83 16.01 -2.63
C ILE A 115 10.63 16.01 -3.57
N LEU A 116 9.54 16.69 -3.22
CA LEU A 116 8.33 16.80 -4.07
C LEU A 116 8.62 17.55 -5.37
N ASP A 117 9.35 18.66 -5.30
CA ASP A 117 9.74 19.43 -6.48
C ASP A 117 10.62 18.62 -7.44
N ASN A 118 11.60 17.88 -6.90
CA ASN A 118 12.42 16.97 -7.70
C ASN A 118 11.60 15.80 -8.28
N THR A 119 10.59 15.32 -7.55
CA THR A 119 9.72 14.24 -8.02
C THR A 119 8.81 14.73 -9.16
N LEU A 120 8.26 15.95 -9.05
CA LEU A 120 7.49 16.57 -10.13
C LEU A 120 8.34 16.70 -11.39
N LYS A 121 9.55 17.26 -11.25
CA LYS A 121 10.49 17.39 -12.37
C LYS A 121 10.81 16.02 -13.01
N MET A 122 11.03 14.98 -12.20
CA MET A 122 11.28 13.63 -12.70
C MET A 122 10.10 13.11 -13.55
N TYR A 123 8.85 13.39 -13.15
CA TYR A 123 7.67 12.99 -13.92
C TYR A 123 7.49 13.83 -15.19
N GLU A 124 7.76 15.14 -15.15
CA GLU A 124 7.76 15.98 -16.35
C GLU A 124 8.80 15.53 -17.38
N GLU A 125 9.98 15.07 -16.93
CA GLU A 125 11.03 14.51 -17.79
C GLU A 125 10.70 13.09 -18.30
N LEU A 126 9.85 12.35 -17.58
CA LEU A 126 9.43 11.00 -17.97
C LEU A 126 8.46 11.05 -19.15
N SER A 127 7.40 11.86 -19.05
CA SER A 127 6.48 12.13 -20.16
C SER A 127 5.54 13.32 -19.84
N PRO A 128 4.96 13.98 -20.87
CA PRO A 128 3.94 15.01 -20.67
C PRO A 128 2.75 14.55 -19.81
N GLU A 129 2.26 13.32 -20.03
CA GLU A 129 1.09 12.77 -19.35
C GLU A 129 1.37 12.52 -17.86
N THR A 130 2.57 12.02 -17.54
CA THR A 130 2.95 11.76 -16.14
C THR A 130 3.29 13.04 -15.39
N GLY A 131 3.85 14.05 -16.08
CA GLY A 131 4.02 15.40 -15.56
C GLY A 131 2.68 16.06 -15.21
N GLU A 132 1.72 16.05 -16.13
CA GLU A 132 0.36 16.58 -15.89
C GLU A 132 -0.32 15.85 -14.73
N PHE A 133 -0.26 14.52 -14.71
CA PHE A 133 -0.83 13.71 -13.65
C PHE A 133 -0.24 14.04 -12.27
N PHE A 134 1.08 14.09 -12.17
CA PHE A 134 1.74 14.36 -10.88
C PHE A 134 1.53 15.80 -10.44
N GLN A 135 1.51 16.75 -11.38
CA GLN A 135 1.18 18.14 -11.10
C GLN A 135 -0.23 18.27 -10.53
N LEU A 136 -1.21 17.54 -11.08
CA LEU A 136 -2.56 17.50 -10.53
C LEU A 136 -2.56 16.96 -9.11
N MET A 137 -1.85 15.85 -8.85
CA MET A 137 -1.72 15.28 -7.51
C MET A 137 -1.09 16.26 -6.52
N TYR A 138 -0.05 16.95 -6.93
CA TYR A 138 0.69 17.90 -6.10
C TYR A 138 -0.14 19.17 -5.81
N ALA A 139 -0.65 19.83 -6.85
CA ALA A 139 -1.43 21.06 -6.73
C ALA A 139 -2.76 20.86 -5.97
N SER A 140 -3.30 19.64 -6.00
CA SER A 140 -4.55 19.30 -5.31
C SER A 140 -4.31 18.70 -3.91
N GLU A 141 -3.08 18.72 -3.40
CA GLU A 141 -2.68 18.17 -2.09
C GLU A 141 -3.05 16.67 -1.92
N LEU A 142 -2.97 15.86 -2.99
CA LEU A 142 -3.47 14.48 -3.02
C LEU A 142 -2.61 13.44 -2.26
N MET A 143 -1.74 13.89 -1.35
CA MET A 143 -0.70 13.06 -0.75
C MET A 143 -0.50 13.41 0.73
N ASP A 144 -0.65 12.42 1.62
CA ASP A 144 -0.23 12.51 3.03
C ASP A 144 0.99 11.61 3.26
N LEU A 145 2.19 12.17 3.13
CA LEU A 145 3.44 11.41 3.04
C LEU A 145 4.19 11.29 4.38
N GLU A 146 3.87 12.13 5.35
CA GLU A 146 4.61 12.16 6.62
C GLU A 146 4.17 11.04 7.58
N ASN A 147 5.11 10.57 8.39
CA ASN A 147 4.81 9.69 9.52
C ASN A 147 4.24 10.52 10.67
N LYS A 148 3.04 10.18 11.12
CA LYS A 148 2.33 10.88 12.21
C LYS A 148 1.95 9.89 13.30
N LYS A 149 1.88 10.35 14.56
CA LYS A 149 1.38 9.52 15.67
C LYS A 149 -0.06 9.10 15.37
N GLY A 150 -0.35 7.81 15.45
CA GLY A 150 -1.68 7.24 15.15
C GLY A 150 -1.91 6.86 13.68
N LYS A 151 -1.01 7.24 12.77
CA LYS A 151 -1.12 6.89 11.35
C LYS A 151 -0.88 5.40 11.14
N ALA A 152 -1.76 4.77 10.37
CA ALA A 152 -1.62 3.37 9.98
C ALA A 152 -0.31 3.16 9.20
N VAL A 153 0.32 2.01 9.41
CA VAL A 153 1.58 1.64 8.74
C VAL A 153 1.27 1.16 7.32
N GLY A 154 2.05 1.63 6.34
CA GLY A 154 1.92 1.25 4.93
C GLY A 154 1.38 2.39 4.06
N GLY A 155 0.86 2.05 2.88
CA GLY A 155 0.24 2.99 1.95
C GLY A 155 -0.88 2.32 1.15
N TYR A 156 -1.90 3.09 0.77
CA TYR A 156 -3.05 2.61 -0.03
C TYR A 156 -3.58 3.73 -0.93
N SER A 157 -4.13 3.38 -2.09
CA SER A 157 -4.83 4.32 -2.99
C SER A 157 -5.65 3.54 -4.01
N GLN A 158 -6.99 3.57 -3.93
CA GLN A 158 -7.82 3.25 -5.11
C GLN A 158 -9.28 3.69 -4.97
N VAL A 159 -10.04 3.16 -4.01
CA VAL A 159 -11.50 3.39 -3.98
C VAL A 159 -11.89 4.79 -3.52
N CYS A 160 -11.13 5.38 -2.59
CA CYS A 160 -11.35 6.78 -2.19
C CYS A 160 -11.11 7.73 -3.37
N ALA A 161 -10.10 7.43 -4.20
CA ALA A 161 -9.77 8.23 -5.37
C ALA A 161 -10.93 8.25 -6.39
N PHE A 162 -11.55 7.10 -6.66
CA PHE A 162 -12.71 7.04 -7.57
C PHE A 162 -13.94 7.79 -7.07
N GLN A 163 -14.19 7.77 -5.75
CA GLN A 163 -15.29 8.54 -5.18
C GLN A 163 -15.05 10.06 -5.26
N PHE A 164 -13.80 10.51 -5.08
CA PHE A 164 -13.46 11.91 -5.28
C PHE A 164 -13.48 12.31 -6.75
N TRP A 165 -12.97 11.46 -7.65
CA TRP A 165 -13.08 11.69 -9.08
C TRP A 165 -14.54 11.88 -9.49
N LYS A 166 -15.45 11.04 -8.99
CA LYS A 166 -16.89 11.21 -9.19
C LYS A 166 -17.38 12.56 -8.64
N LYS A 167 -17.06 12.91 -7.39
CA LYS A 167 -17.51 14.16 -6.76
C LYS A 167 -17.00 15.40 -7.50
N VAL A 168 -15.78 15.34 -8.03
CA VAL A 168 -15.20 16.41 -8.85
C VAL A 168 -15.92 16.47 -10.19
N ASN A 169 -16.05 15.37 -10.92
CA ASN A 169 -16.61 15.37 -12.28
C ASN A 169 -18.14 15.34 -12.37
N ALA A 170 -18.85 15.39 -11.24
CA ALA A 170 -20.32 15.29 -11.19
C ALA A 170 -21.06 16.62 -11.39
N GLY A 171 -20.39 17.77 -11.54
CA GLY A 171 -21.13 19.03 -11.64
C GLY A 171 -20.31 20.31 -11.85
N SER A 172 -20.90 21.41 -11.39
CA SER A 172 -20.42 22.78 -11.50
C SER A 172 -19.14 23.05 -10.70
N LYS A 173 -18.52 24.21 -10.96
CA LYS A 173 -17.35 24.72 -10.20
C LYS A 173 -17.56 24.74 -8.67
N LYS A 174 -18.81 24.84 -8.21
CA LYS A 174 -19.18 24.79 -6.79
C LYS A 174 -19.02 23.38 -6.20
N GLU A 175 -19.39 22.35 -6.96
CA GLU A 175 -19.26 20.94 -6.57
C GLU A 175 -17.79 20.49 -6.57
N HIS A 176 -16.99 20.96 -7.53
CA HIS A 176 -15.53 20.78 -7.51
C HIS A 176 -14.92 21.35 -6.23
N THR A 177 -15.30 22.58 -5.85
CA THR A 177 -14.79 23.25 -4.64
C THR A 177 -15.20 22.50 -3.38
N ALA A 178 -16.44 21.99 -3.32
CA ALA A 178 -16.90 21.19 -2.19
C ALA A 178 -16.17 19.84 -2.10
N ALA A 179 -15.98 19.15 -3.22
CA ALA A 179 -15.22 17.90 -3.28
C ALA A 179 -13.77 18.08 -2.82
N MET A 180 -13.12 19.17 -3.24
CA MET A 180 -11.77 19.52 -2.80
C MET A 180 -11.73 19.82 -1.30
N LYS A 181 -12.73 20.53 -0.76
CA LYS A 181 -12.83 20.79 0.69
C LYS A 181 -12.97 19.51 1.50
N ASP A 182 -13.81 18.58 1.06
CA ASP A 182 -13.99 17.27 1.69
C ASP A 182 -12.71 16.41 1.59
N TYR A 183 -12.00 16.51 0.47
CA TYR A 183 -10.71 15.85 0.26
C TYR A 183 -9.64 16.37 1.23
N ILE A 184 -9.45 17.69 1.29
CA ILE A 184 -8.49 18.34 2.20
C ILE A 184 -8.84 18.00 3.66
N LYS A 185 -10.13 17.95 3.99
CA LYS A 185 -10.62 17.54 5.31
C LYS A 185 -10.23 16.08 5.63
N LEU A 186 -10.35 15.15 4.67
CA LEU A 186 -9.89 13.77 4.81
C LEU A 186 -8.39 13.71 5.07
N CYS A 187 -7.58 14.38 4.25
CA CYS A 187 -6.13 14.37 4.35
C CYS A 187 -5.64 14.95 5.68
N LYS A 188 -6.25 16.05 6.15
CA LYS A 188 -5.94 16.64 7.46
C LYS A 188 -6.29 15.73 8.63
N ALA A 189 -7.36 14.95 8.52
CA ALA A 189 -7.75 13.97 9.53
C ALA A 189 -7.02 12.63 9.41
N GLY A 190 -6.22 12.42 8.37
CA GLY A 190 -5.48 11.17 8.15
C GLY A 190 -4.76 10.68 9.42
N GLY A 191 -5.08 9.47 9.87
CA GLY A 191 -4.47 8.85 11.06
C GLY A 191 -5.01 9.32 12.42
N SER A 192 -5.99 10.22 12.47
CA SER A 192 -6.66 10.64 13.71
C SER A 192 -7.85 9.76 14.10
N GLN A 193 -8.41 9.01 13.15
CA GLN A 193 -9.60 8.17 13.33
C GLN A 193 -9.45 6.86 12.54
N SER A 194 -10.36 5.89 12.77
CA SER A 194 -10.38 4.66 11.99
C SER A 194 -10.69 4.95 10.52
N PHE A 195 -10.35 4.02 9.62
CA PHE A 195 -10.61 4.20 8.19
C PHE A 195 -12.09 4.47 7.88
N LEU A 196 -13.03 3.78 8.54
CA LEU A 196 -14.47 3.98 8.33
C LEU A 196 -14.93 5.35 8.79
N ASP A 197 -14.44 5.79 9.96
CA ASP A 197 -14.75 7.11 10.51
C ASP A 197 -14.18 8.22 9.62
N LEU A 198 -13.00 8.00 9.03
CA LEU A 198 -12.40 8.95 8.09
C LEU A 198 -13.21 9.08 6.80
N LEU A 199 -13.75 7.98 6.26
CA LEU A 199 -14.63 8.04 5.09
C LEU A 199 -15.89 8.83 5.40
N GLU A 200 -16.55 8.55 6.52
CA GLU A 200 -17.72 9.30 6.95
C GLU A 200 -17.39 10.79 7.16
N PHE A 201 -16.28 11.08 7.83
CA PHE A 201 -15.80 12.44 8.06
C PHE A 201 -15.57 13.24 6.76
N ALA A 202 -15.20 12.56 5.68
CA ALA A 202 -14.95 13.12 4.35
C ALA A 202 -16.14 13.02 3.39
N ASN A 203 -17.33 12.65 3.88
CA ASN A 203 -18.52 12.42 3.05
C ASN A 203 -18.23 11.45 1.90
N LEU A 204 -17.56 10.34 2.22
CA LEU A 204 -17.32 9.21 1.34
C LEU A 204 -18.10 8.00 1.83
N GLU A 205 -18.54 7.17 0.90
CA GLU A 205 -19.12 5.90 1.23
C GLU A 205 -18.04 4.86 1.56
N SER A 206 -18.34 4.01 2.55
CA SER A 206 -17.50 2.87 2.87
C SER A 206 -17.42 1.90 1.69
N PRO A 207 -16.23 1.48 1.24
CA PRO A 207 -16.09 0.49 0.16
C PRO A 207 -16.69 -0.88 0.52
N PHE A 208 -16.99 -1.12 1.80
CA PHE A 208 -17.61 -2.36 2.29
C PHE A 208 -19.14 -2.30 2.28
N LYS A 209 -19.75 -1.13 2.04
CA LYS A 209 -21.19 -1.05 1.77
C LYS A 209 -21.47 -1.60 0.37
N LYS A 210 -22.55 -2.37 0.25
CA LYS A 210 -22.98 -2.96 -1.02
C LYS A 210 -23.13 -1.87 -2.07
N ASP A 211 -22.65 -2.15 -3.28
CA ASP A 211 -22.71 -1.28 -4.47
C ASP A 211 -21.86 0.01 -4.45
N THR A 212 -21.18 0.37 -3.35
CA THR A 212 -20.34 1.59 -3.30
C THR A 212 -19.26 1.62 -4.39
N VAL A 213 -18.53 0.52 -4.60
CA VAL A 213 -17.50 0.44 -5.66
C VAL A 213 -18.11 0.58 -7.05
N LYS A 214 -19.23 -0.10 -7.31
CA LYS A 214 -19.97 -0.01 -8.57
C LYS A 214 -20.44 1.43 -8.83
N ASN A 215 -20.93 2.11 -7.81
CA ASN A 215 -21.42 3.50 -7.88
C ASN A 215 -20.30 4.53 -8.04
N ALA A 216 -19.10 4.23 -7.53
CA ALA A 216 -17.91 5.06 -7.70
C ALA A 216 -17.34 4.93 -9.12
N ILE A 217 -17.35 3.72 -9.69
CA ILE A 217 -16.76 3.42 -11.00
C ILE A 217 -17.68 3.74 -12.18
N LYS A 218 -19.00 3.63 -12.02
CA LYS A 218 -19.98 3.90 -13.10
C LYS A 218 -19.73 5.18 -13.91
N PRO A 219 -19.51 6.37 -13.30
CA PRO A 219 -19.25 7.59 -14.06
C PRO A 219 -17.87 7.62 -14.71
N ILE A 220 -16.90 6.88 -14.17
CA ILE A 220 -15.56 6.74 -14.75
C ILE A 220 -15.64 5.92 -16.03
N ILE A 221 -16.35 4.78 -16.01
CA ILE A 221 -16.60 3.97 -17.20
C ILE A 221 -17.30 4.81 -18.28
N ALA A 222 -18.37 5.52 -17.92
CA ALA A 222 -19.09 6.36 -18.87
C ALA A 222 -18.20 7.46 -19.51
N TYR A 223 -17.26 8.01 -18.74
CA TYR A 223 -16.27 8.96 -19.27
C TYR A 223 -15.27 8.27 -20.20
N LEU A 224 -14.70 7.14 -19.80
CA LEU A 224 -13.77 6.37 -20.64
C LEU A 224 -14.42 5.95 -21.96
N ASP A 225 -15.68 5.47 -21.92
CA ASP A 225 -16.44 5.11 -23.12
C ASP A 225 -16.71 6.31 -24.04
N SER A 226 -16.58 7.55 -23.54
CA SER A 226 -16.77 8.79 -24.31
C SER A 226 -15.49 9.34 -24.95
N VAL A 227 -14.33 8.82 -24.57
CA VAL A 227 -13.04 9.23 -25.13
C VAL A 227 -12.72 8.32 -26.33
N ASP A 228 -12.47 8.93 -27.49
CA ASP A 228 -11.96 8.20 -28.66
C ASP A 228 -10.43 8.19 -28.61
N ASP A 229 -9.88 7.15 -27.98
CA ASP A 229 -8.44 6.98 -27.81
C ASP A 229 -7.68 6.84 -29.15
N ALA A 230 -8.38 6.55 -30.26
CA ALA A 230 -7.76 6.43 -31.59
C ALA A 230 -7.62 7.78 -32.33
N ALA A 231 -8.18 8.86 -31.78
CA ALA A 231 -8.15 10.21 -32.35
C ALA A 231 -7.16 11.15 -31.63
N LEU A 232 -6.46 10.66 -30.61
CA LEU A 232 -5.36 11.33 -29.88
C LEU A 232 -4.00 10.88 -30.43
#